data_AF-A0A8J7KKQ4-F1
#
_entry.id   AF-A0A8J7KKQ4-F1
#
_cell.length_a   1.000
_cell.length_b   1.000
_cell.length_c   1.000
_cell.angle_alpha   90.00
_cell.angle_beta   90.00
_cell.angle_gamma   90.00
#
_symmetry.space_group_name_H-M   'P 1'
#
loop_
_entity.id
_entity.type
_entity.pdbx_description
1 polymer ?
#
loop_
_entity_poly.entity_id
_entity_poly.type
_entity_poly.pdbx_seq_one_letter_code
_entity_poly.pdbx_strand_id
1 'polypeptide(L)'
;MNDPARPENVTNRQVEDAAVAFVLAWEAARGRTAHDTRGRGAAGDVASGSRTIEVKAYGRAARGQDLWLEVRQVEEAAGNPDFWLYVVENIRQGDPEKFRLLEIGGEALRSLLARAVERRYFTVPWPVAVYDELAREQHSP
;
A
#
# COMPACT_ATOMS: atom_id res chain seq x y z
N MET A 1 -21.63 8.83 30.64
CA MET A 1 -20.30 8.38 30.18
C MET A 1 -20.43 8.23 28.68
N ASN A 2 -20.07 9.27 27.93
CA ASN A 2 -20.19 9.27 26.48
C ASN A 2 -19.10 8.36 25.91
N ASP A 3 -19.53 7.34 25.17
CA ASP A 3 -18.66 6.53 24.33
C ASP A 3 -17.95 7.49 23.35
N PRO A 4 -16.60 7.59 23.34
CA PRO A 4 -15.92 8.43 22.39
C PRO A 4 -16.26 7.90 21.00
N ALA A 5 -16.83 8.77 20.17
CA ALA A 5 -17.22 8.46 18.80
C ALA A 5 -16.15 7.60 18.13
N ARG A 6 -16.54 6.40 17.65
CA ARG A 6 -15.69 5.61 16.74
C ARG A 6 -15.19 6.59 15.67
N PRO A 7 -13.87 6.70 15.44
CA PRO A 7 -13.39 7.54 14.36
C PRO A 7 -14.09 7.12 13.07
N GLU A 8 -14.50 8.12 12.29
CA GLU A 8 -15.04 7.95 10.94
C GLU A 8 -14.23 6.88 10.19
N ASN A 9 -14.91 6.05 9.41
CA ASN A 9 -14.27 4.97 8.67
C ASN A 9 -13.16 5.54 7.75
N VAL A 10 -11.91 5.51 8.21
CA VAL A 10 -10.75 5.92 7.41
C VAL A 10 -10.78 5.10 6.12
N THR A 11 -10.89 5.80 5.00
CA THR A 11 -10.96 5.20 3.66
C THR A 11 -9.62 4.57 3.30
N ASN A 12 -9.63 3.57 2.41
CA ASN A 12 -8.38 2.98 1.93
C ASN A 12 -7.45 4.03 1.31
N ARG A 13 -8.01 5.04 0.65
CA ARG A 13 -7.24 6.14 0.07
C ARG A 13 -6.52 6.97 1.14
N GLN A 14 -7.21 7.32 2.22
CA GLN A 14 -6.58 8.03 3.35
C GLN A 14 -5.47 7.21 4.02
N VAL A 15 -5.65 5.88 4.12
CA VAL A 15 -4.60 4.97 4.64
C VAL A 15 -3.37 4.98 3.73
N GLU A 16 -3.57 4.88 2.42
CA GLU A 16 -2.51 4.91 1.41
C GLU A 16 -1.77 6.27 1.42
N ASP A 17 -2.51 7.37 1.40
CA ASP A 17 -1.94 8.73 1.42
C ASP A 17 -1.13 8.99 2.70
N ALA A 18 -1.61 8.53 3.86
CA ALA A 18 -0.88 8.63 5.12
C ALA A 18 0.43 7.80 5.11
N ALA A 19 0.40 6.61 4.50
CA ALA A 19 1.59 5.78 4.37
C ALA A 19 2.67 6.44 3.50
N VAL A 20 2.28 6.96 2.33
CA VAL A 20 3.21 7.62 1.41
C VAL A 20 3.77 8.90 2.03
N ALA A 21 2.93 9.73 2.65
CA ALA A 21 3.39 10.93 3.36
C ALA A 21 4.42 10.59 4.46
N PHE A 22 4.16 9.53 5.23
CA PHE A 22 5.09 9.04 6.24
C PHE A 22 6.43 8.58 5.63
N VAL A 23 6.40 7.84 4.51
CA VAL A 23 7.62 7.40 3.81
C VAL A 23 8.43 8.58 3.28
N LEU A 24 7.79 9.58 2.68
CA LEU A 24 8.49 10.79 2.21
C LEU A 24 9.20 11.51 3.37
N ALA A 25 8.52 11.66 4.51
CA ALA A 25 9.13 12.25 5.71
C ALA A 25 10.28 11.37 6.26
N TRP A 26 10.13 10.05 6.24
CA TRP A 26 11.16 9.10 6.67
C TRP A 26 12.44 9.18 5.83
N GLU A 27 12.29 9.28 4.51
CA GLU A 27 13.39 9.45 3.56
C GLU A 27 14.09 10.80 3.76
N ALA A 28 13.31 11.88 3.88
CA ALA A 28 13.82 13.23 4.12
C ALA A 28 14.61 13.32 5.43
N ALA A 29 14.12 12.71 6.52
CA ALA A 29 14.82 12.65 7.80
C ALA A 29 16.19 11.93 7.72
N ARG A 30 16.41 11.13 6.68
CA ARG A 30 17.68 10.44 6.39
C ARG A 30 18.51 11.14 5.31
N GLY A 31 18.17 12.38 5.00
CA GLY A 31 18.89 13.21 4.03
C GLY A 31 18.68 12.79 2.57
N ARG A 32 17.64 11.99 2.28
CA ARG A 32 17.30 11.61 0.91
C ARG A 32 16.19 12.50 0.37
N THR A 33 16.33 12.91 -0.88
CA THR A 33 15.27 13.65 -1.59
C THR A 33 14.33 12.63 -2.23
N ALA A 34 13.08 12.61 -1.75
CA ALA A 34 12.07 11.66 -2.20
C ALA A 34 10.84 12.36 -2.80
N HIS A 35 10.18 11.72 -3.76
CA HIS A 35 9.02 12.26 -4.47
C HIS A 35 7.93 11.19 -4.66
N ASP A 36 6.66 11.59 -4.49
CA ASP A 36 5.50 10.74 -4.82
C ASP A 36 5.39 10.58 -6.35
N THR A 37 5.42 9.33 -6.82
CA THR A 37 5.36 8.95 -8.23
C THR A 37 4.03 8.30 -8.62
N ARG A 38 3.07 8.20 -7.69
CA ARG A 38 1.75 7.60 -7.97
C ARG A 38 1.03 8.34 -9.08
N GLY A 39 0.24 7.60 -9.85
CA GLY A 39 -0.52 8.12 -11.00
C GLY A 39 0.34 8.46 -12.24
N ARG A 40 1.66 8.24 -12.20
CA ARG A 40 2.58 8.52 -13.33
C ARG A 40 3.04 7.27 -14.08
N GLY A 41 2.43 6.12 -13.81
CA GLY A 41 2.83 4.82 -14.39
C GLY A 41 4.14 4.25 -13.85
N ALA A 42 4.69 4.81 -12.77
CA ALA A 42 5.91 4.30 -12.13
C ALA A 42 5.69 2.90 -11.52
N ALA A 43 6.77 2.12 -11.41
CA ALA A 43 6.76 0.79 -10.80
C ALA A 43 6.69 0.81 -9.27
N GLY A 44 6.94 1.96 -8.64
CA GLY A 44 6.76 2.20 -7.21
C GLY A 44 6.05 3.53 -6.94
N ASP A 45 5.64 3.70 -5.69
CA ASP A 45 4.91 4.88 -5.20
C ASP A 45 5.83 6.06 -4.88
N VAL A 46 7.10 5.80 -4.55
CA VAL A 46 8.08 6.82 -4.18
C VAL A 46 9.41 6.59 -4.91
N ALA A 47 9.96 7.66 -5.49
CA ALA A 47 11.35 7.69 -5.97
C ALA A 47 12.23 8.40 -4.93
N SER A 48 13.36 7.82 -4.54
CA SER A 48 14.27 8.38 -3.53
C SER A 48 15.74 8.12 -3.86
N GLY A 49 16.44 9.12 -4.42
CA GLY A 49 17.76 8.91 -4.99
C GLY A 49 17.72 7.90 -6.14
N SER A 50 18.48 6.81 -6.05
CA SER A 50 18.39 5.68 -7.00
C SER A 50 17.27 4.69 -6.68
N ARG A 51 16.63 4.80 -5.50
CA ARG A 51 15.63 3.83 -5.05
C ARG A 51 14.28 4.04 -5.74
N THR A 52 13.73 2.95 -6.23
CA THR A 52 12.30 2.81 -6.53
C THR A 52 11.64 2.14 -5.32
N ILE A 53 10.71 2.82 -4.66
CA ILE A 53 10.07 2.34 -3.42
C ILE A 53 8.59 2.10 -3.68
N GLU A 54 8.14 0.87 -3.47
CA GLU A 54 6.72 0.51 -3.40
C GLU A 54 6.27 0.50 -1.94
N VAL A 55 5.15 1.17 -1.63
CA VAL A 55 4.64 1.34 -0.26
C VAL A 55 3.46 0.39 -0.04
N LYS A 56 3.56 -0.47 0.97
CA LYS A 56 2.46 -1.34 1.39
C LYS A 56 1.89 -0.88 2.72
N ALA A 57 0.65 -0.41 2.69
CA ALA A 57 -0.02 0.21 3.82
C ALA A 57 -0.90 -0.79 4.59
N TYR A 58 -0.63 -0.98 5.86
CA TYR A 58 -1.41 -1.85 6.75
C TYR A 58 -2.02 -1.05 7.91
N GLY A 59 -3.34 -1.19 8.08
CA GLY A 59 -4.05 -0.52 9.18
C GLY A 59 -3.63 -1.00 10.58
N ARG A 60 -3.04 -2.20 10.68
CA ARG A 60 -2.48 -2.83 11.88
C ARG A 60 -1.12 -3.45 11.51
N ALA A 61 -0.63 -4.43 12.26
CA ALA A 61 0.53 -5.23 11.84
C ALA A 61 0.21 -6.05 10.57
N ALA A 62 1.18 -6.14 9.65
CA ALA A 62 1.17 -6.98 8.46
C ALA A 62 1.48 -8.46 8.79
N ARG A 63 1.82 -8.76 10.05
CA ARG A 63 2.23 -10.09 10.50
C ARG A 63 1.23 -11.18 10.09
N GLY A 64 1.74 -12.19 9.38
CA GLY A 64 0.97 -13.36 8.96
C GLY A 64 0.08 -13.12 7.73
N GLN A 65 0.14 -11.94 7.11
CA GLN A 65 -0.52 -11.67 5.85
C GLN A 65 0.42 -11.91 4.67
N ASP A 66 -0.16 -12.30 3.53
CA ASP A 66 0.56 -12.33 2.26
C ASP A 66 0.93 -10.89 1.86
N LEU A 67 2.14 -10.72 1.30
CA LEU A 67 2.57 -9.46 0.70
C LEU A 67 2.16 -9.46 -0.77
N TRP A 68 1.06 -8.77 -1.08
CA TRP A 68 0.56 -8.72 -2.46
C TRP A 68 1.37 -7.75 -3.30
N LEU A 69 1.89 -8.25 -4.42
CA LEU A 69 2.61 -7.47 -5.42
C LEU A 69 1.94 -7.63 -6.77
N GLU A 70 1.85 -6.53 -7.50
CA GLU A 70 1.46 -6.56 -8.91
C GLU A 70 2.59 -7.16 -9.76
N VAL A 71 2.25 -7.72 -10.91
CA VAL A 71 3.22 -8.33 -11.84
C VAL A 71 4.37 -7.36 -12.15
N ARG A 72 4.04 -6.10 -12.50
CA ARG A 72 5.05 -5.06 -12.78
C ARG A 72 6.00 -4.79 -11.61
N GLN A 73 5.55 -4.96 -10.37
CA GLN A 73 6.38 -4.76 -9.17
C GLN A 73 7.34 -5.93 -8.97
N VAL A 74 6.89 -7.16 -9.25
CA VAL A 74 7.75 -8.35 -9.24
C VAL A 74 8.78 -8.28 -10.36
N GLU A 75 8.38 -7.86 -11.56
CA GLU A 75 9.27 -7.67 -12.71
C GLU A 75 10.32 -6.58 -12.43
N GLU A 76 9.90 -5.43 -11.90
CA GLU A 76 10.81 -4.37 -11.48
C GLU A 76 11.80 -4.87 -10.43
N ALA A 77 11.32 -5.57 -9.38
CA ALA A 77 12.18 -6.09 -8.33
C ALA A 77 13.20 -7.14 -8.82
N ALA A 78 12.91 -7.85 -9.92
CA ALA A 78 13.83 -8.81 -10.51
C ALA A 78 14.96 -8.13 -11.31
N GLY A 79 14.66 -7.00 -11.97
CA GLY A 79 15.60 -6.27 -12.82
C GLY A 79 16.33 -5.10 -12.14
N ASN A 80 15.78 -4.59 -11.04
CA ASN A 80 16.25 -3.39 -10.36
C ASN A 80 16.75 -3.71 -8.93
N PRO A 81 18.07 -3.71 -8.67
CA PRO A 81 18.61 -3.97 -7.34
C PRO A 81 18.28 -2.86 -6.32
N ASP A 82 17.89 -1.68 -6.79
CA ASP A 82 17.45 -0.53 -6.01
C ASP A 82 15.92 -0.46 -5.88
N PHE A 83 15.20 -1.55 -6.15
CA PHE A 83 13.79 -1.66 -5.81
C PHE A 83 13.60 -2.08 -4.34
N TRP A 84 12.75 -1.35 -3.62
CA TRP A 84 12.48 -1.54 -2.19
C TRP A 84 10.99 -1.65 -1.93
N LEU A 85 10.62 -2.52 -0.99
CA LEU A 85 9.29 -2.55 -0.39
C LEU A 85 9.33 -1.90 0.98
N TYR A 86 8.53 -0.85 1.17
CA TYR A 86 8.37 -0.17 2.44
C TYR A 86 7.00 -0.54 3.02
N VAL A 87 7.00 -1.37 4.07
CA VAL A 87 5.76 -1.79 4.74
C VAL A 87 5.51 -0.84 5.90
N VAL A 88 4.41 -0.07 5.80
CA VAL A 88 3.97 0.87 6.84
C VAL A 88 2.82 0.25 7.61
N GLU A 89 3.04 -0.02 8.89
CA GLU A 89 2.06 -0.66 9.79
C GLU A 89 1.42 0.35 10.74
N ASN A 90 0.29 -0.07 11.34
CA ASN A 90 -0.42 0.68 12.38
C ASN A 90 -0.97 2.05 11.93
N ILE A 91 -1.43 2.13 10.67
CA ILE A 91 -1.88 3.39 10.08
C ILE A 91 -3.28 3.80 10.58
N ARG A 92 -4.18 2.83 10.83
CA ARG A 92 -5.62 3.13 11.02
C ARG A 92 -5.93 3.91 12.29
N GLN A 93 -5.00 3.96 13.23
CA GLN A 93 -5.12 4.77 14.45
C GLN A 93 -4.84 6.26 14.22
N GLY A 94 -4.18 6.63 13.10
CA GLY A 94 -4.08 8.02 12.63
C GLY A 94 -2.90 8.85 13.14
N ASP A 95 -2.13 8.38 14.12
CA ASP A 95 -0.96 9.08 14.68
C ASP A 95 0.36 8.62 14.02
N PRO A 96 1.03 9.44 13.19
CA PRO A 96 2.24 9.05 12.47
C PRO A 96 3.41 8.61 13.37
N GLU A 97 3.49 9.13 14.60
CA GLU A 97 4.53 8.75 15.58
C GLU A 97 4.39 7.30 16.07
N LYS A 98 3.21 6.70 15.86
CA LYS A 98 2.93 5.30 16.20
C LYS A 98 2.99 4.38 14.98
N PHE A 99 3.32 4.91 13.80
CA PHE A 99 3.52 4.08 12.63
C PHE A 99 4.82 3.30 12.78
N ARG A 100 4.87 2.13 12.15
CA ARG A 100 6.09 1.32 12.07
C ARG A 100 6.46 1.11 10.62
N LEU A 101 7.73 1.31 10.29
CA LEU A 101 8.28 1.01 8.98
C LEU A 101 9.11 -0.27 9.01
N LEU A 102 8.91 -1.13 8.02
CA LEU A 102 9.86 -2.18 7.64
C LEU A 102 10.39 -1.86 6.25
N GLU A 103 11.71 -1.67 6.15
CA GLU A 103 12.41 -1.48 4.88
C GLU A 103 12.90 -2.84 4.37
N ILE A 104 12.41 -3.28 3.22
CA ILE A 104 12.74 -4.59 2.64
C ILE A 104 13.36 -4.38 1.26
N GLY A 105 14.65 -4.60 1.14
CA GLY A 105 15.40 -4.51 -0.11
C GLY A 105 16.47 -5.59 -0.20
N GLY A 106 17.24 -5.56 -1.29
CA GLY A 106 18.39 -6.45 -1.48
C GLY A 106 18.07 -7.93 -1.25
N GLU A 107 18.89 -8.60 -0.45
CA GLU A 107 18.78 -10.06 -0.24
C GLU A 107 17.49 -10.47 0.48
N ALA A 108 17.01 -9.64 1.41
CA ALA A 108 15.76 -9.90 2.11
C ALA A 108 14.58 -9.92 1.15
N LEU A 109 14.52 -8.94 0.23
CA LEU A 109 13.48 -8.90 -0.79
C LEU A 109 13.60 -10.08 -1.76
N ARG A 110 14.81 -10.38 -2.26
CA ARG A 110 15.06 -11.52 -3.15
C ARG A 110 14.61 -12.83 -2.53
N SER A 111 14.90 -13.04 -1.24
CA SER A 111 14.51 -14.24 -0.51
C SER A 111 12.99 -14.40 -0.38
N LEU A 112 12.25 -13.29 -0.26
CA LEU A 112 10.78 -13.31 -0.26
C LEU A 112 10.24 -13.61 -1.65
N LEU A 113 10.77 -12.96 -2.68
CA LEU A 113 10.33 -13.13 -4.07
C LEU A 113 10.58 -14.54 -4.61
N ALA A 114 11.66 -15.20 -4.19
CA ALA A 114 11.92 -16.60 -4.54
C ALA A 114 10.84 -17.58 -4.05
N ARG A 115 9.98 -17.14 -3.11
CA ARG A 115 8.86 -17.90 -2.56
C ARG A 115 7.50 -17.40 -3.07
N ALA A 116 7.49 -16.42 -3.98
CA ALA A 116 6.26 -15.86 -4.51
C ALA A 116 5.46 -16.94 -5.25
N VAL A 117 4.14 -16.92 -5.05
CA VAL A 117 3.20 -17.77 -5.77
C VAL A 117 2.36 -16.88 -6.67
N GLU A 118 2.49 -17.05 -7.99
CA GLU A 118 1.64 -16.34 -8.96
C GLU A 118 0.18 -16.74 -8.75
N ARG A 119 -0.69 -15.74 -8.58
CA ARG A 119 -2.14 -15.91 -8.54
C ARG A 119 -2.76 -15.04 -9.63
N ARG A 120 -3.63 -15.62 -10.46
CA ARG A 120 -4.33 -14.92 -11.54
C ARG A 120 -5.72 -14.51 -11.10
N TYR A 121 -6.05 -13.24 -11.31
CA TYR A 121 -7.33 -12.66 -10.93
C TYR A 121 -7.92 -11.87 -12.09
N PHE A 122 -9.25 -11.78 -12.10
CA PHE A 122 -9.99 -10.93 -13.01
C PHE A 122 -10.69 -9.85 -12.20
N THR A 123 -10.55 -8.60 -12.62
CA THR A 123 -11.38 -7.50 -12.11
C THR A 123 -12.56 -7.33 -13.05
N VAL A 124 -13.78 -7.43 -12.53
CA VAL A 124 -15.01 -7.17 -13.27
C VAL A 124 -15.48 -5.77 -12.91
N PRO A 125 -15.43 -4.79 -13.84
CA PRO A 125 -16.02 -3.49 -13.59
C PRO A 125 -17.51 -3.66 -13.26
N TRP A 126 -17.93 -3.10 -12.13
CA TRP A 126 -19.33 -3.09 -11.73
C TRP A 126 -19.86 -1.66 -11.83
N PRO A 127 -20.59 -1.32 -12.91
CA PRO A 127 -21.16 0.00 -13.06
C PRO A 127 -22.13 0.30 -11.92
N VAL A 128 -22.04 1.51 -11.36
CA VAL A 128 -22.89 1.95 -10.24
C VAL A 128 -24.38 1.84 -10.60
N ALA A 129 -24.76 2.17 -11.83
CA ALA A 129 -26.15 2.03 -12.28
C ALA A 129 -26.69 0.60 -12.19
N VAL A 130 -25.87 -0.40 -12.55
CA VAL A 130 -26.25 -1.83 -12.47
C VAL A 130 -26.33 -2.28 -11.02
N TYR A 131 -25.42 -1.78 -10.16
CA TYR A 131 -25.50 -2.01 -8.72
C TYR A 131 -26.81 -1.45 -8.14
N ASP A 132 -27.14 -0.19 -8.44
CA ASP A 132 -28.31 0.51 -7.90
C ASP A 132 -29.63 -0.10 -8.37
N GLU A 133 -29.68 -0.63 -9.59
CA GLU A 133 -30.82 -1.39 -10.11
C GLU A 133 -31.06 -2.68 -9.31
N LEU A 134 -30.04 -3.54 -9.21
CA LEU A 134 -30.12 -4.80 -8.46
C LEU A 134 -30.44 -4.57 -6.98
N ALA A 135 -29.83 -3.54 -6.38
CA ALA A 135 -30.08 -3.20 -4.97
C ALA A 135 -31.54 -2.78 -4.74
N ARG A 136 -32.17 -2.06 -5.69
CA ARG A 136 -33.59 -1.69 -5.61
C ARG A 136 -34.51 -2.90 -5.78
N GLU A 137 -34.23 -3.78 -6.74
CA GLU A 137 -35.05 -4.97 -7.00
C GLU A 137 -35.13 -5.91 -5.80
N GLN A 138 -34.04 -6.05 -5.02
CA GLN A 138 -34.01 -6.90 -3.83
C GLN A 138 -34.74 -6.31 -2.61
N HIS A 139 -35.10 -5.03 -2.63
CA HIS A 139 -35.86 -4.35 -1.58
C HIS A 139 -37.30 -4.04 -1.99
N SER A 140 -37.75 -4.48 -3.17
CA SER A 140 -39.17 -4.50 -3.52
C SER A 140 -39.82 -5.74 -2.87
N PRO A 141 -40.93 -5.57 -2.12
CA PRO A 141 -41.66 -6.68 -1.50
C PRO A 141 -42.33 -7.62 -2.51
#